data_AF-A0A8S2S1W1-F1
#
_entry.id   AF-A0A8S2S1W1-F1
#
_cell.length_a   1.000
_cell.length_b   1.000
_cell.length_c   1.000
_cell.angle_alpha   90.00
_cell.angle_beta   90.00
_cell.angle_gamma   90.00
#
_symmetry.space_group_name_H-M   'P 1'
#
loop_
_entity.id
_entity.type
_entity.pdbx_description
1 polymer ?
#
loop_
_entity_poly.entity_id
_entity_poly.type
_entity_poly.pdbx_seq_one_letter_code
_entity_poly.pdbx_strand_id
1 'polypeptide(L)'
;IGVIAYVALGFDMLIVNYRGSIGFGQASVDKLLGNVSKTDVQDCHEAIHRCLQHTEPSRSVILIGGSHAGVIIGRLIGEYPT
;
A
#
# COMPACT_ATOMS: atom_id res chain seq x y z
N ILE A 1 -16.06 3.76 -7.14
CA ILE A 1 -17.08 2.76 -6.73
C ILE A 1 -16.58 1.91 -5.55
N GLY A 2 -15.37 1.34 -5.60
CA GLY A 2 -14.83 0.52 -4.50
C GLY A 2 -14.68 1.23 -3.15
N VAL A 3 -13.98 2.37 -3.08
CA VAL A 3 -13.68 3.06 -1.80
C VAL A 3 -14.94 3.42 -1.02
N ILE A 4 -15.92 4.05 -1.68
CA ILE A 4 -17.18 4.47 -1.05
C ILE A 4 -17.93 3.25 -0.50
N ALA A 5 -17.95 2.13 -1.24
CA ALA A 5 -18.63 0.91 -0.79
C ALA A 5 -17.97 0.32 0.46
N TYR A 6 -16.63 0.23 0.51
CA TYR A 6 -15.92 -0.28 1.69
C TYR A 6 -16.11 0.62 2.91
N VAL A 7 -16.02 1.94 2.74
CA VAL A 7 -16.28 2.90 3.83
C VAL A 7 -17.72 2.77 4.33
N ALA A 8 -18.71 2.64 3.44
CA ALA A 8 -20.10 2.43 3.81
C ALA A 8 -20.35 1.11 4.56
N LEU A 9 -19.50 0.10 4.34
CA LEU A 9 -19.52 -1.18 5.07
C LEU A 9 -18.73 -1.15 6.39
N GLY A 10 -18.18 0.00 6.77
CA GLY A 10 -17.46 0.18 8.04
C GLY A 10 -15.96 -0.13 7.99
N PHE A 11 -15.36 -0.24 6.81
CA PHE A 11 -13.91 -0.41 6.68
C PHE A 11 -13.18 0.93 6.70
N ASP A 12 -12.07 0.97 7.43
CA ASP A 12 -11.06 2.02 7.32
C ASP A 12 -10.22 1.77 6.05
N MET A 13 -10.12 2.76 5.16
CA MET A 13 -9.44 2.62 3.87
C MET A 13 -8.10 3.37 3.85
N LEU A 14 -7.00 2.63 3.67
CA LEU A 14 -5.67 3.19 3.42
C LEU A 14 -5.32 3.08 1.93
N ILE A 15 -5.11 4.23 1.27
CA ILE A 15 -4.72 4.30 -0.15
C ILE A 15 -3.35 4.95 -0.23
N VAL A 16 -2.34 4.20 -0.68
CA VAL A 16 -0.93 4.62 -0.60
C VAL A 16 -0.43 5.03 -1.98
N ASN A 17 0.03 6.28 -2.08
CA ASN A 17 0.88 6.72 -3.19
C ASN A 17 2.35 6.46 -2.80
N TYR A 18 2.90 5.34 -3.25
CA TYR A 18 4.32 5.00 -3.02
C TYR A 18 5.25 5.79 -3.97
N ARG A 19 6.56 5.86 -3.66
CA ARG A 19 7.57 6.47 -4.54
C ARG A 19 7.56 5.80 -5.91
N GLY A 20 7.39 6.58 -6.97
CA GLY A 20 7.08 6.08 -8.31
C GLY A 20 5.68 6.44 -8.79
N SER A 21 4.76 6.74 -7.86
CA SER A 21 3.41 7.20 -8.19
C SER A 21 3.46 8.54 -8.94
N ILE A 22 2.56 8.69 -9.91
CA ILE A 22 2.40 9.93 -10.67
C ILE A 22 1.85 11.06 -9.80
N GLY A 23 2.07 12.32 -10.22
CA GLY A 23 1.62 13.51 -9.50
C GLY A 23 2.61 14.05 -8.46
N PHE A 24 3.75 13.40 -8.26
CA PHE A 24 4.80 13.79 -7.30
C PHE A 24 6.12 14.22 -7.98
N GLY A 25 6.06 14.61 -9.26
CA GLY A 25 7.22 15.04 -10.06
C GLY A 25 8.03 13.90 -10.67
N GLN A 26 8.74 14.20 -11.76
CA GLN A 26 9.46 13.19 -12.55
C GLN A 26 10.56 12.48 -11.75
N ALA A 27 11.26 13.22 -10.87
CA ALA A 27 12.27 12.61 -10.00
C ALA A 27 11.69 11.55 -9.04
N SER A 28 10.41 11.62 -8.68
CA SER A 28 9.74 10.56 -7.91
C SER A 28 9.41 9.36 -8.78
N VAL A 29 8.91 9.60 -10.00
CA VAL A 29 8.60 8.55 -10.99
C VAL A 29 9.86 7.77 -11.35
N ASP A 30 10.96 8.48 -11.66
CA ASP A 30 12.24 7.87 -12.06
C ASP A 30 12.86 6.99 -10.97
N LYS A 31 12.58 7.27 -9.68
CA LYS A 31 13.07 6.43 -8.57
C LYS A 31 12.52 5.01 -8.63
N LEU A 32 11.37 4.78 -9.28
CA LEU A 32 10.82 3.45 -9.43
C LEU A 32 11.60 2.61 -10.42
N LEU A 33 12.26 3.22 -11.41
CA LEU A 33 13.08 2.52 -12.39
C LEU A 33 14.25 1.81 -11.68
N GLY A 34 14.37 0.50 -11.89
CA GLY A 34 15.34 -0.36 -11.20
C GLY A 34 14.97 -0.73 -9.76
N ASN A 35 13.88 -0.18 -9.21
CA ASN A 35 13.43 -0.41 -7.83
C ASN A 35 11.97 -0.91 -7.72
N VAL A 36 11.36 -1.30 -8.85
CA VAL A 36 10.04 -1.96 -8.90
C VAL A 36 10.04 -3.18 -7.96
N SER A 37 8.96 -3.36 -7.20
CA SER A 37 8.80 -4.42 -6.20
C SER A 37 9.79 -4.39 -5.02
N LYS A 38 10.47 -3.26 -4.82
CA LYS A 38 11.32 -2.98 -3.65
C LYS A 38 10.84 -1.74 -2.93
N THR A 39 10.95 -0.58 -3.58
CA THR A 39 10.65 0.72 -2.96
C THR A 39 9.14 0.91 -2.76
N ASP A 40 8.35 0.52 -3.75
CA ASP A 40 6.89 0.46 -3.70
C ASP A 40 6.37 -0.45 -2.57
N VAL A 41 6.95 -1.64 -2.40
CA VAL A 41 6.62 -2.59 -1.32
C VAL A 41 6.99 -2.01 0.04
N GLN A 42 8.19 -1.47 0.19
CA GLN A 42 8.65 -0.84 1.44
C GLN A 42 7.76 0.32 1.86
N ASP A 43 7.39 1.20 0.91
CA ASP A 43 6.52 2.34 1.19
C ASP A 43 5.12 1.89 1.62
N CYS A 44 4.56 0.85 0.99
CA CYS A 44 3.27 0.29 1.39
C CYS A 44 3.34 -0.35 2.79
N HIS A 45 4.39 -1.11 3.09
CA HIS A 45 4.57 -1.72 4.41
C HIS A 45 4.70 -0.66 5.51
N GLU A 46 5.54 0.36 5.30
CA GLU A 46 5.72 1.47 6.23
C GLU A 46 4.41 2.24 6.44
N ALA A 47 3.65 2.49 5.37
CA ALA A 47 2.35 3.17 5.47
C ALA A 47 1.33 2.37 6.30
N ILE A 48 1.27 1.05 6.11
CA ILE A 48 0.43 0.16 6.93
C ILE A 48 0.87 0.26 8.39
N HIS A 49 2.18 0.14 8.65
CA HIS A 49 2.69 0.09 10.02
C HIS A 49 2.47 1.41 10.77
N ARG A 50 2.65 2.55 10.10
CA ARG A 50 2.34 3.87 10.66
C ARG A 50 0.86 4.07 10.92
N CYS A 51 0.01 3.61 10.00
CA CYS A 51 -1.44 3.68 10.19
C CYS A 51 -1.84 2.87 11.43
N LEU A 52 -1.35 1.64 11.56
CA LEU A 52 -1.66 0.76 12.69
C LEU A 52 -1.22 1.33 14.05
N GLN A 53 -0.11 2.07 14.11
CA GLN A 53 0.32 2.77 15.33
C GLN A 53 -0.70 3.80 15.85
N HIS A 54 -1.61 4.28 14.99
CA HIS A 54 -2.62 5.28 15.31
C HIS A 54 -4.03 4.67 15.43
N THR A 55 -4.13 3.33 15.43
CA THR A 55 -5.40 2.61 15.53
C THR A 55 -5.37 1.61 16.69
N GLU A 56 -6.55 1.09 17.05
CA GLU A 56 -6.67 0.09 18.10
C GLU A 56 -5.74 -1.12 17.85
N PRO A 57 -4.96 -1.55 18.87
CA PRO A 57 -4.15 -2.76 18.76
C PRO A 57 -5.08 -3.95 18.50
N SER A 58 -4.76 -4.79 17.50
CA SER A 58 -5.51 -5.97 16.99
C SER A 58 -6.37 -5.80 15.72
N ARG A 59 -6.31 -4.68 15.00
CA ARG A 59 -6.99 -4.57 13.70
C ARG A 59 -6.39 -5.51 12.64
N SER A 60 -7.25 -6.31 12.00
CA SER A 60 -6.90 -7.11 10.83
C SER A 60 -6.72 -6.22 9.60
N VAL A 61 -5.68 -6.47 8.82
CA VAL A 61 -5.40 -5.77 7.56
C VAL A 61 -5.82 -6.63 6.39
N ILE A 62 -6.53 -6.03 5.43
CA ILE A 62 -6.89 -6.67 4.16
C ILE A 62 -6.16 -5.93 3.04
N LEU A 63 -5.44 -6.67 2.20
CA LEU A 63 -4.75 -6.13 1.03
C LEU A 63 -5.56 -6.41 -0.24
N ILE A 64 -5.88 -5.36 -1.00
CA ILE A 64 -6.72 -5.46 -2.22
C ILE A 64 -6.09 -4.66 -3.35
N GLY A 65 -5.97 -5.28 -4.53
CA GLY A 65 -5.42 -4.62 -5.71
C GLY A 65 -5.18 -5.60 -6.87
N GLY A 66 -5.08 -5.08 -8.09
CA GLY A 66 -4.79 -5.83 -9.30
C GLY A 66 -3.61 -5.25 -10.09
N SER A 67 -3.17 -5.94 -11.15
CA SER A 67 -2.01 -5.54 -11.97
C SER A 67 -0.75 -5.33 -11.10
N HIS A 68 -0.11 -4.16 -11.17
CA HIS A 68 1.09 -3.87 -10.37
C HIS A 68 0.83 -3.96 -8.85
N ALA A 69 -0.36 -3.58 -8.37
CA ALA A 69 -0.71 -3.74 -6.96
C ALA A 69 -0.75 -5.22 -6.55
N GLY A 70 -1.10 -6.15 -7.45
CA GLY A 70 -1.05 -7.58 -7.16
C GLY A 70 0.37 -8.08 -6.89
N VAL A 71 1.36 -7.54 -7.61
CA VAL A 71 2.78 -7.83 -7.35
C VAL A 71 3.20 -7.30 -5.98
N ILE A 72 2.83 -6.07 -5.65
CA ILE A 72 3.11 -5.47 -4.33
C ILE A 72 2.48 -6.30 -3.22
N ILE A 73 1.21 -6.71 -3.36
CA ILE A 73 0.51 -7.53 -2.37
C ILE A 73 1.20 -8.88 -2.18
N GLY A 74 1.53 -9.57 -3.28
CA GLY A 74 2.24 -10.85 -3.22
C GLY A 74 3.59 -10.75 -2.50
N ARG A 75 4.30 -9.64 -2.70
CA ARG A 75 5.54 -9.33 -2.00
C ARG A 75 5.31 -9.02 -0.52
N LEU A 76 4.30 -8.20 -0.19
CA LEU A 76 3.96 -7.87 1.19
C LEU A 76 3.62 -9.12 2.02
N ILE A 77 2.75 -10.00 1.50
CA ILE A 77 2.37 -11.23 2.22
C ILE A 77 3.54 -12.23 2.32
N GLY A 78 4.44 -12.23 1.33
CA GLY A 78 5.59 -13.13 1.29
C GLY A 78 6.74 -12.68 2.18
N GLU A 79 6.99 -11.38 2.27
CA GLU A 79 8.07 -10.80 3.08
C GLU A 79 7.66 -10.48 4.51
N TYR A 80 6.38 -10.16 4.74
CA TYR A 80 5.85 -9.74 6.03
C TYR A 80 4.63 -10.61 6.44
N PRO A 81 4.84 -11.90 6.75
CA PRO A 81 3.77 -12.77 7.23
C PRO A 81 3.47 -12.49 8.70
N THR A 82 2.49 -11.63 8.98
CA THR A 82 2.05 -11.27 10.34
C THR A 82 0.57 -10.93 10.38
#